data_AF-A0A7C6ZR09-F1
#
_entry.id   AF-A0A7C6ZR09-F1
#
_cell.length_a   1.000
_cell.length_b   1.000
_cell.length_c   1.000
_cell.angle_alpha   90.00
_cell.angle_beta   90.00
_cell.angle_gamma   90.00
#
_symmetry.space_group_name_H-M   'P 1'
#
loop_
_entity.id
_entity.type
_entity.pdbx_description
1 polymer ?
#
loop_
_entity_poly.entity_id
_entity_poly.type
_entity_poly.pdbx_seq_one_letter_code
_entity_poly.pdbx_strand_id
1 'polypeptide(L)' 'RAVSDRVRVLGEAVGLEGLSAHDCRHYWATRAASQGTDPFALRDAGGWSSLAMPSRYVEAAAIANERVKL' A
#
# COMPACT_ATOMS: atom_id res chain seq x y z
N ARG A 1 7.61 11.39 14.14
CA ARG A 1 8.93 11.24 13.48
C ARG A 1 9.67 9.97 13.90
N ALA A 2 9.58 9.50 15.16
CA ALA A 2 10.31 8.33 15.66
C ALA A 2 10.19 7.03 14.83
N VAL A 3 9.02 6.71 14.26
CA VAL A 3 8.83 5.46 13.50
C VAL A 3 9.64 5.45 12.20
N SER A 4 9.61 6.54 11.42
CA SER A 4 10.38 6.62 10.17
C SER A 4 11.88 6.56 10.43
N ASP A 5 12.36 7.18 11.52
CA ASP A 5 13.77 7.12 11.91
C ASP A 5 14.17 5.69 12.28
N ARG A 6 13.31 4.95 12.99
CA ARG A 6 13.55 3.54 13.31
C ARG A 6 13.57 2.66 12.06
N VAL A 7 12.63 2.88 11.14
CA VAL A 7 12.58 2.15 9.87
C VAL A 7 13.84 2.41 9.05
N ARG A 8 14.33 3.66 9.00
CA ARG A 8 15.57 4.00 8.31
C ARG A 8 16.77 3.23 8.86
N VAL A 9 16.97 3.20 10.18
CA VAL A 9 18.07 2.43 10.81
C VAL A 9 17.98 0.94 10.51
N LEU A 10 16.77 0.37 10.51
CA LEU A 10 16.58 -1.04 10.16
C LEU A 10 16.79 -1.30 8.67
N GLY A 11 16.41 -0.36 7.80
CA GLY A 11 16.65 -0.41 6.36
C GLY A 11 18.15 -0.42 6.04
N GLU A 12 18.91 0.48 6.66
CA GLU A 12 20.38 0.53 6.53
C GLU A 12 21.02 -0.82 6.91
N ALA A 13 20.55 -1.47 7.97
CA ALA A 13 21.07 -2.77 8.43
C ALA A 13 20.84 -3.94 7.44
N VAL A 14 19.88 -3.80 6.51
CA VAL A 14 19.58 -4.79 5.46
C VAL A 14 19.96 -4.30 4.06
N GLY A 15 20.72 -3.20 3.96
CA GLY A 15 21.18 -2.63 2.69
C GLY A 15 20.12 -1.82 1.92
N LEU A 16 19.04 -1.40 2.58
CA LEU A 16 17.98 -0.56 2.00
C LEU A 16 18.14 0.89 2.48
N GLU A 17 18.96 1.66 1.77
CA GLU A 17 19.19 3.07 2.06
C GLU A 17 17.94 3.93 1.80
N GLY A 18 17.69 4.89 2.69
CA GLY A 18 16.58 5.84 2.55
C GLY A 18 15.18 5.28 2.83
N LEU A 19 15.06 4.01 3.24
CA LEU A 19 13.77 3.39 3.55
C LEU A 19 13.01 4.18 4.64
N SER A 20 11.76 4.52 4.35
CA SER A 20 10.88 5.19 5.30
C SER A 20 9.66 4.34 5.67
N ALA A 21 9.01 4.69 6.78
CA ALA A 21 7.74 4.06 7.16
C ALA A 21 6.63 4.28 6.10
N HIS A 22 6.74 5.34 5.30
CA HIS A 22 5.78 5.63 4.23
C HIS A 22 5.93 4.63 3.08
N ASP A 23 7.17 4.27 2.73
CA ASP A 23 7.45 3.28 1.69
C ASP A 23 6.94 1.90 2.10
N CYS A 24 7.13 1.52 3.37
CA CYS A 24 6.56 0.28 3.91
C CYS A 24 5.02 0.28 3.80
N ARG A 25 4.36 1.41 4.07
CA ARG A 25 2.90 1.54 3.92
C ARG A 25 2.47 1.40 2.46
N HIS A 26 3.18 2.03 1.52
CA HIS A 26 2.92 1.88 0.09
C HIS A 26 3.08 0.43 -0.37
N TYR A 27 4.15 -0.23 0.05
CA TYR A 27 4.41 -1.62 -0.28
C TYR A 27 3.31 -2.53 0.26
N TRP A 28 2.93 -2.37 1.52
CA TRP A 28 1.82 -3.12 2.13
C TRP A 28 0.52 -2.94 1.35
N ALA A 29 0.15 -1.70 1.02
CA ALA A 29 -1.10 -1.41 0.31
C ALA A 29 -1.12 -2.04 -1.09
N THR A 30 0.00 -1.93 -1.82
CA THR A 30 0.18 -2.54 -3.15
C THR A 30 0.05 -4.07 -3.07
N ARG A 31 0.74 -4.69 -2.11
CA ARG A 31 0.75 -6.15 -1.92
C ARG A 31 -0.61 -6.70 -1.45
N ALA A 32 -1.35 -5.94 -0.63
CA ALA A 32 -2.68 -6.32 -0.19
C ALA A 32 -3.68 -6.25 -1.36
N ALA A 33 -3.62 -5.19 -2.15
CA ALA A 33 -4.44 -5.02 -3.35
C ALA A 33 -4.18 -6.13 -4.38
N SER A 34 -2.90 -6.47 -4.62
CA SER A 34 -2.55 -7.54 -5.58
C SER A 34 -2.97 -8.95 -5.14
N GLN A 35 -3.21 -9.15 -3.85
CA GLN A 35 -3.79 -10.39 -3.32
C GLN A 35 -5.32 -10.40 -3.31
N GLY A 36 -5.97 -9.40 -3.93
CA GLY A 36 -7.42 -9.34 -4.06
C GLY A 36 -8.14 -8.80 -2.82
N THR A 37 -7.44 -8.06 -1.95
CA THR A 37 -8.10 -7.39 -0.82
C THR A 37 -9.15 -6.41 -1.34
N ASP A 38 -10.36 -6.48 -0.77
CA ASP A 38 -11.46 -5.57 -1.10
C ASP A 38 -11.04 -4.09 -0.89
N PRO A 39 -11.38 -3.16 -1.82
CA PRO A 39 -10.97 -1.77 -1.73
C PRO A 39 -11.47 -1.03 -0.47
N PHE A 40 -12.65 -1.38 0.06
CA PHE A 40 -13.18 -0.79 1.29
C PHE A 40 -12.46 -1.32 2.52
N ALA A 41 -12.20 -2.64 2.55
CA ALA A 41 -11.37 -3.23 3.61
C ALA A 41 -9.96 -2.65 3.61
N LEU A 42 -9.35 -2.46 2.44
CA LEU A 42 -8.04 -1.82 2.30
C LEU A 42 -8.05 -0.38 2.80
N ARG A 43 -9.09 0.40 2.44
CA ARG A 43 -9.30 1.77 2.93
C ARG A 43 -9.32 1.83 4.46
N ASP A 44 -10.14 0.99 5.07
CA ASP A 44 -10.38 0.99 6.51
C ASP A 44 -9.11 0.54 7.27
N ALA A 45 -8.46 -0.53 6.80
CA ALA A 45 -7.21 -1.01 7.38
C ALA A 45 -6.07 0.01 7.27
N GLY A 46 -6.02 0.78 6.18
CA GLY A 46 -4.98 1.79 5.98
C GLY A 46 -5.33 3.18 6.51
N GLY A 47 -6.51 3.36 7.12
CA GLY A 47 -6.94 4.61 7.75
C GLY A 47 -7.20 5.76 6.77
N TRP A 48 -7.62 5.48 5.54
CA TRP A 48 -7.94 6.52 4.57
C TRP A 48 -9.38 7.02 4.73
N SER A 49 -9.59 8.34 4.63
CA SER A 49 -10.92 8.95 4.69
C SER A 49 -11.75 8.74 3.42
N SER A 50 -11.11 8.34 2.32
CA SER A 50 -11.77 8.09 1.04
C SER A 50 -11.07 6.98 0.25
N LEU A 51 -11.74 6.51 -0.81
CA LEU A 51 -11.19 5.49 -1.71
C LEU A 51 -10.14 6.03 -2.70
N ALA A 52 -9.90 7.33 -2.76
CA ALA A 52 -9.05 7.94 -3.79
C ALA A 52 -7.59 7.43 -3.78
N MET A 53 -7.03 7.15 -2.60
CA MET A 53 -5.68 6.59 -2.48
C MET A 53 -5.67 5.05 -2.57
N PRO A 54 -6.56 4.31 -1.88
CA PRO A 54 -6.69 2.87 -2.04
C PRO A 54 -6.91 2.40 -3.49
N SER A 55 -7.74 3.10 -4.26
CA SER A 55 -8.08 2.72 -5.64
C SER A 55 -6.85 2.63 -6.54
N ARG A 56 -5.85 3.50 -6.32
CA ARG A 56 -4.60 3.51 -7.10
C ARG A 56 -3.83 2.18 -7.01
N TYR A 57 -3.88 1.49 -5.86
CA TYR A 57 -3.22 0.19 -5.70
C TYR A 57 -4.02 -0.95 -6.32
N VAL A 58 -5.35 -0.84 -6.29
CA VAL A 58 -6.26 -1.83 -6.87
C VAL A 58 -6.24 -1.76 -8.40
N GLU A 59 -6.24 -0.56 -8.97
CA GLU A 59 -6.14 -0.33 -10.41
C GLU A 59 -4.81 -0.82 -10.97
N ALA A 60 -3.70 -0.60 -10.25
CA ALA A 60 -2.39 -1.14 -10.65
C ALA A 60 -2.34 -2.68 -10.67
N ALA A 61 -3.24 -3.35 -9.95
CA ALA A 61 -3.29 -4.80 -9.86
C ALA A 61 -4.38 -5.45 -10.73
N ALA A 62 -5.35 -4.68 -11.26
CA ALA A 62 -6.54 -5.21 -11.93
C ALA A 62 -6.46 -5.11 -13.45
N ILE A 63 -6.97 -6.14 -14.14
CA ILE A 63 -7.32 -6.02 -15.57
C ILE A 63 -8.59 -5.18 -15.65
N ALA A 64 -8.53 -4.04 -16.35
CA ALA A 64 -9.55 -2.99 -16.33
C ALA A 64 -11.01 -3.47 -16.53
N ASN A 65 -11.21 -4.56 -17.27
CA ASN A 65 -12.53 -5.05 -17.67
C ASN A 65 -13.01 -6.28 -16.88
N GLU A 66 -12.22 -6.84 -15.97
CA GLU A 66 -12.52 -8.12 -15.31
C GLU A 66 -13.83 -8.10 -14.49
N ARG A 67 -14.21 -6.92 -13.98
CA ARG A 67 -15.41 -6.74 -13.14
C ARG A 67 -16.57 -6.06 -13.86
N VAL A 68 -16.43 -5.75 -15.15
CA VAL A 68 -17.51 -5.15 -15.95
C VAL A 68 -18.45 -6.27 -16.39
N LYS A 69 -19.73 -6.18 -15.98
CA LYS A 69 -20.81 -7.04 -16.48
C LYS A 69 -21.76 -6.16 -17.31
N LEU A 70 -22.07 -6.59 -18.53
CA LEU A 70 -23.00 -5.94 -19.46
C LEU A 70 -24.42 -6.47 -19.28
#